data_AF-A0A7W1A0Z3-F1
#
_entry.id   AF-A0A7W1A0Z3-F1
#
_cell.length_a   1.000
_cell.length_b   1.000
_cell.length_c   1.000
_cell.angle_alpha   90.00
_cell.angle_beta   90.00
_cell.angle_gamma   90.00
#
_symmetry.space_group_name_H-M   'P 1'
#
loop_
_entity.id
_entity.type
_entity.pdbx_description
1 polymer ?
#
loop_
_entity_poly.entity_id
_entity_poly.type
_entity_poly.pdbx_seq_one_letter_code
_entity_poly.pdbx_strand_id
1 'polypeptide(L)'
;MQFAARLVVAIAFFAAGCMVGQDQDLPTEDDLPPLVSEANLGNNARTAFNYFVSKGLTKVQAAGIVGNLMQESSVRPTAVEYGGGPGRGIAQWSVGGRFNTGRHNLTTFANGRGANKWALQTQLDFIWYEMTVVGGYGLTEIRAATTLTAAVTAFQNKFERCGTCAQAKRMTYAQQALTDFGGSAPTGGGGTTPPPTTTTCRSGTLDRDMPENACVESMFDGLWYQCSSGSWVDRWSNPNACNGEYPL
;
A
#
# COMPACT_ATOMS: atom_id res chain seq x y z
N MET A 1 42.49 -3.97 -67.17
CA MET A 1 41.09 -3.57 -66.95
C MET A 1 40.75 -3.81 -65.49
N GLN A 2 40.66 -2.74 -64.70
CA GLN A 2 40.33 -2.77 -63.27
C GLN A 2 38.85 -3.08 -63.07
N PHE A 3 38.53 -4.11 -62.28
CA PHE A 3 37.19 -4.27 -61.71
C PHE A 3 37.20 -3.74 -60.27
N ALA A 4 36.53 -2.62 -60.06
CA ALA A 4 36.32 -2.02 -58.75
C ALA A 4 35.20 -2.78 -58.01
N ALA A 5 35.54 -3.43 -56.90
CA ALA A 5 34.55 -3.95 -55.96
C ALA A 5 33.98 -2.78 -55.13
N ARG A 6 32.71 -2.44 -55.34
CA ARG A 6 31.98 -1.48 -54.50
C ARG A 6 31.49 -2.19 -53.24
N LEU A 7 32.16 -1.95 -52.13
CA LEU A 7 31.68 -2.32 -50.79
C LEU A 7 30.51 -1.38 -50.43
N VAL A 8 29.28 -1.90 -50.46
CA VAL A 8 28.11 -1.19 -49.91
C VAL A 8 28.06 -1.52 -48.43
N VAL A 9 28.59 -0.63 -47.59
CA VAL A 9 28.37 -0.69 -46.14
C VAL A 9 26.96 -0.17 -45.88
N ALA A 10 26.02 -1.09 -45.65
CA ALA A 10 24.72 -0.75 -45.11
C ALA A 10 24.90 -0.35 -43.64
N ILE A 11 24.99 0.96 -43.39
CA ILE A 11 24.94 1.50 -42.03
C ILE A 11 23.49 1.33 -41.56
N ALA A 12 23.24 0.27 -40.80
CA ALA A 12 22.02 0.12 -40.03
C ALA A 12 22.02 1.20 -38.94
N PHE A 13 21.35 2.32 -39.22
CA PHE A 13 20.95 3.27 -38.19
C PHE A 13 19.93 2.57 -37.28
N PHE A 14 20.42 1.95 -36.21
CA PHE A 14 19.57 1.69 -35.05
C PHE A 14 19.19 3.05 -34.48
N ALA A 15 18.03 3.55 -34.89
CA ALA A 15 17.34 4.59 -34.16
C ALA A 15 16.98 4.00 -32.79
N ALA A 16 17.86 4.17 -31.81
CA ALA A 16 17.49 4.13 -30.42
C ALA A 16 16.55 5.32 -30.19
N GLY A 17 15.27 5.12 -30.49
CA GLY A 17 14.22 6.01 -30.04
C GLY A 17 14.26 6.01 -28.53
N CYS A 18 14.69 7.12 -27.93
CA CYS A 18 14.45 7.41 -26.54
C CYS A 18 12.93 7.50 -26.35
N MET A 19 12.27 6.37 -26.09
CA MET A 19 10.94 6.40 -25.51
C MET A 19 11.13 6.95 -24.10
N VAL A 20 10.87 8.24 -23.92
CA VAL A 20 10.75 8.85 -22.60
C VAL A 20 9.55 8.17 -21.96
N GLY A 21 9.83 7.16 -21.12
CA GLY A 21 8.82 6.33 -20.48
C GLY A 21 8.05 7.13 -19.44
N GLN A 22 7.00 7.83 -19.87
CA GLN A 22 6.03 8.41 -18.94
C GLN A 22 5.16 7.35 -18.26
N ASP A 23 5.10 6.14 -18.80
CA ASP A 23 4.22 5.06 -18.32
C ASP A 23 4.89 4.14 -17.28
N GLN A 24 6.20 4.29 -17.04
CA GLN A 24 6.92 3.47 -16.07
C GLN A 24 6.58 3.82 -14.62
N ASP A 25 5.95 4.97 -14.39
CA ASP A 25 5.62 5.48 -13.06
C ASP A 25 4.15 5.28 -12.66
N LEU A 26 3.37 4.58 -13.48
CA LEU A 26 2.02 4.13 -13.16
C LEU A 26 1.99 2.61 -12.97
N PRO A 27 1.07 2.08 -12.14
CA PRO A 27 0.84 0.65 -12.07
C PRO A 27 0.21 0.17 -13.38
N THR A 28 0.64 -0.99 -13.86
CA THR A 28 0.03 -1.70 -14.98
C THR A 28 -1.01 -2.70 -14.49
N GLU A 29 -1.82 -3.26 -15.41
CA GLU A 29 -2.82 -4.29 -15.05
C GLU A 29 -2.20 -5.49 -14.30
N ASP A 30 -0.96 -5.87 -14.64
CA ASP A 30 -0.23 -6.96 -13.96
C ASP A 30 0.18 -6.59 -12.52
N ASP A 31 0.22 -5.30 -12.19
CA ASP A 31 0.54 -4.79 -10.87
C ASP A 31 -0.71 -4.64 -9.98
N LEU A 32 -1.89 -4.56 -10.59
CA LEU A 32 -3.14 -4.41 -9.88
C LEU A 32 -3.56 -5.76 -9.27
N PRO A 33 -3.85 -5.83 -7.96
CA PRO A 33 -4.54 -7.00 -7.43
C PRO A 33 -5.93 -7.11 -8.07
N PRO A 34 -6.52 -8.32 -8.18
CA PRO A 34 -7.92 -8.46 -8.60
C PRO A 34 -8.81 -7.58 -7.72
N LEU A 35 -9.77 -6.87 -8.35
CA LEU A 35 -10.67 -5.83 -7.80
C LEU A 35 -10.48 -5.57 -6.29
N VAL A 36 -9.84 -4.44 -5.98
CA VAL A 36 -9.49 -4.06 -4.60
C VAL A 36 -10.72 -4.11 -3.70
N SER A 37 -10.65 -4.99 -2.71
CA SER A 37 -11.70 -5.28 -1.75
C SER A 37 -11.34 -4.65 -0.39
N GLU A 38 -12.33 -4.30 0.44
CA GLU A 38 -12.08 -3.91 1.85
C GLU A 38 -11.22 -4.98 2.57
N ALA A 39 -11.42 -6.25 2.25
CA ALA A 39 -10.61 -7.36 2.76
C ALA A 39 -9.14 -7.23 2.35
N ASN A 40 -8.83 -6.82 1.11
CA ASN A 40 -7.46 -6.60 0.64
C ASN A 40 -6.81 -5.40 1.34
N LEU A 41 -7.56 -4.33 1.64
CA LEU A 41 -7.04 -3.18 2.39
C LEU A 41 -6.75 -3.52 3.86
N GLY A 42 -7.68 -4.20 4.53
CA GLY A 42 -7.48 -4.73 5.88
C GLY A 42 -6.31 -5.73 5.97
N ASN A 43 -6.13 -6.56 4.94
CA ASN A 43 -4.99 -7.48 4.82
C ASN A 43 -3.66 -6.73 4.66
N ASN A 44 -3.61 -5.65 3.86
CA ASN A 44 -2.40 -4.86 3.66
C ASN A 44 -1.98 -4.13 4.95
N ALA A 45 -2.92 -3.49 5.64
CA ALA A 45 -2.64 -2.80 6.90
C ALA A 45 -2.17 -3.78 8.00
N ARG A 46 -2.81 -4.95 8.11
CA ARG A 46 -2.37 -6.03 9.01
C ARG A 46 -0.98 -6.56 8.64
N THR A 47 -0.71 -6.73 7.33
CA THR A 47 0.60 -7.18 6.83
C THR A 47 1.69 -6.16 7.16
N ALA A 48 1.44 -4.87 6.92
CA ALA A 48 2.35 -3.78 7.28
C ALA A 48 2.61 -3.74 8.79
N PHE A 49 1.57 -3.84 9.61
CA PHE A 49 1.69 -3.88 11.08
C PHE A 49 2.59 -5.04 11.53
N ASN A 50 2.28 -6.26 11.08
CA ASN A 50 3.05 -7.46 11.43
C ASN A 50 4.49 -7.38 10.93
N TYR A 51 4.70 -6.81 9.74
CA TYR A 51 6.03 -6.58 9.19
C TYR A 51 6.85 -5.70 10.15
N PHE A 52 6.35 -4.54 10.58
CA PHE A 52 7.08 -3.65 11.48
C PHE A 52 7.31 -4.25 12.87
N VAL A 53 6.34 -5.01 13.39
CA VAL A 53 6.54 -5.79 14.63
C VAL A 53 7.65 -6.84 14.44
N SER A 54 7.69 -7.54 13.30
CA SER A 54 8.73 -8.53 13.00
C SER A 54 10.13 -7.93 12.89
N LYS A 55 10.24 -6.62 12.57
CA LYS A 55 11.49 -5.85 12.59
C LYS A 55 11.90 -5.38 14.01
N GLY A 56 11.17 -5.80 15.04
CA GLY A 56 11.46 -5.49 16.44
C GLY A 56 10.98 -4.12 16.89
N LEU A 57 9.93 -3.58 16.25
CA LEU A 57 9.18 -2.45 16.81
C LEU A 57 8.07 -2.94 17.73
N THR A 58 7.70 -2.13 18.72
CA THR A 58 6.54 -2.44 19.56
C THR A 58 5.25 -2.30 18.76
N LYS A 59 4.16 -2.91 19.25
CA LYS A 59 2.83 -2.78 18.64
C LYS A 59 2.37 -1.32 18.53
N VAL A 60 2.67 -0.49 19.54
CA VAL A 60 2.37 0.95 19.52
C VAL A 60 3.16 1.68 18.43
N GLN A 61 4.43 1.34 18.27
CA GLN A 61 5.30 1.92 17.25
C GLN A 61 4.85 1.51 15.84
N ALA A 62 4.57 0.22 15.64
CA ALA A 62 4.05 -0.31 14.38
C ALA A 62 2.70 0.32 14.02
N ALA A 63 1.77 0.43 14.98
CA ALA A 63 0.49 1.13 14.78
C ALA A 63 0.69 2.60 14.36
N GLY A 64 1.64 3.31 14.97
CA GLY A 64 1.94 4.70 14.62
C GLY A 64 2.43 4.85 13.17
N ILE A 65 3.25 3.92 12.69
CA ILE A 65 3.68 3.89 11.27
C ILE A 65 2.49 3.56 10.37
N VAL A 66 1.75 2.49 10.67
CA VAL A 66 0.62 2.04 9.83
C VAL A 66 -0.47 3.10 9.74
N GLY A 67 -0.78 3.82 10.82
CA GLY A 67 -1.76 4.91 10.80
C GLY A 67 -1.37 6.07 9.88
N ASN A 68 -0.06 6.33 9.71
CA ASN A 68 0.42 7.27 8.70
C ASN A 68 0.23 6.72 7.29
N LEU A 69 0.63 5.47 7.03
CA LEU A 69 0.48 4.84 5.71
C LEU A 69 -0.99 4.69 5.28
N MET A 70 -1.89 4.48 6.24
CA MET A 70 -3.33 4.49 6.00
C MET A 70 -3.82 5.88 5.58
N GLN A 71 -3.31 6.95 6.18
CA GLN A 71 -3.59 8.31 5.73
C GLN A 71 -3.04 8.60 4.33
N GLU A 72 -1.85 8.10 3.99
CA GLU A 72 -1.25 8.37 2.68
C GLU A 72 -2.02 7.68 1.54
N SER A 73 -2.48 6.45 1.76
CA SER A 73 -2.91 5.61 0.64
C SER A 73 -3.85 4.47 1.02
N SER A 74 -4.30 4.41 2.27
CA SER A 74 -4.97 3.21 2.83
C SER A 74 -4.07 1.96 2.75
N VAL A 75 -2.75 2.15 2.78
CA VAL A 75 -1.74 1.08 2.58
C VAL A 75 -1.91 0.37 1.23
N ARG A 76 -2.33 1.10 0.20
CA ARG A 76 -2.48 0.57 -1.16
C ARG A 76 -1.18 0.74 -1.95
N PRO A 77 -0.48 -0.36 -2.30
CA PRO A 77 0.83 -0.29 -2.97
C PRO A 77 0.78 0.35 -4.36
N THR A 78 -0.34 0.22 -5.05
CA THR A 78 -0.58 0.77 -6.39
C THR A 78 -1.24 2.16 -6.34
N ALA A 79 -1.32 2.79 -5.17
CA ALA A 79 -1.94 4.11 -5.06
C ALA A 79 -1.21 5.15 -5.91
N VAL A 80 -1.98 5.91 -6.68
CA VAL A 80 -1.56 7.11 -7.39
C VAL A 80 -2.31 8.28 -6.76
N GLU A 81 -1.59 9.38 -6.49
CA GLU A 81 -2.18 10.59 -5.93
C GLU A 81 -3.38 11.07 -6.76
N TYR A 82 -4.44 11.49 -6.07
CA TYR A 82 -5.65 11.98 -6.72
C TYR A 82 -5.35 13.18 -7.62
N GLY A 83 -6.01 13.24 -8.78
CA GLY A 83 -5.76 14.30 -9.76
C GLY A 83 -4.44 14.14 -10.54
N GLY A 84 -3.75 13.00 -10.41
CA GLY A 84 -2.53 12.71 -11.16
C GLY A 84 -1.28 13.37 -10.58
N GLY A 85 -1.31 13.77 -9.31
CA GLY A 85 -0.15 14.31 -8.59
C GLY A 85 1.01 13.32 -8.51
N PRO A 86 2.20 13.74 -8.03
CA PRO A 86 3.41 12.92 -8.07
C PRO A 86 3.42 11.73 -7.09
N GLY A 87 2.55 11.67 -6.08
CA GLY A 87 2.58 10.63 -5.05
C GLY A 87 2.29 9.22 -5.57
N ARG A 88 3.08 8.23 -5.13
CA ARG A 88 2.94 6.80 -5.47
C ARG A 88 3.09 5.88 -4.26
N GLY A 89 2.29 4.81 -4.25
CA GLY A 89 2.40 3.70 -3.31
C GLY A 89 2.04 4.04 -1.86
N ILE A 90 2.40 3.13 -0.95
CA ILE A 90 1.86 3.12 0.41
C ILE A 90 2.22 4.36 1.24
N ALA A 91 3.34 5.01 0.91
CA ALA A 91 3.82 6.22 1.55
C ALA A 91 3.84 7.44 0.59
N GLN A 92 3.11 7.36 -0.52
CA GLN A 92 2.98 8.44 -1.50
C GLN A 92 4.31 9.08 -1.91
N TRP A 93 5.34 8.27 -2.18
CA TRP A 93 6.63 8.77 -2.66
C TRP A 93 6.45 9.53 -3.97
N SER A 94 7.05 10.72 -4.08
CA SER A 94 6.92 11.56 -5.25
C SER A 94 7.72 11.02 -6.45
N VAL A 95 7.08 10.95 -7.61
CA VAL A 95 7.73 10.94 -8.93
C VAL A 95 8.61 12.19 -9.06
N GLY A 96 9.82 12.02 -9.62
CA GLY A 96 10.86 13.06 -9.60
C GLY A 96 11.62 13.14 -8.26
N GLY A 97 11.34 12.24 -7.33
CA GLY A 97 12.02 12.14 -6.05
C GLY A 97 12.19 10.68 -5.60
N ARG A 98 11.73 10.38 -4.39
CA ARG A 98 11.94 9.06 -3.76
C ARG A 98 11.27 7.89 -4.49
N PHE A 99 10.37 8.15 -5.43
CA PHE A 99 9.78 7.09 -6.22
C PHE A 99 10.76 6.56 -7.30
N ASN A 100 11.43 7.44 -8.06
CA ASN A 100 12.18 7.03 -9.26
C ASN A 100 13.52 7.71 -9.54
N THR A 101 13.75 8.98 -9.17
CA THR A 101 14.99 9.72 -9.56
C THR A 101 15.87 10.13 -8.39
N GLY A 102 15.36 10.13 -7.17
CA GLY A 102 16.11 10.51 -5.97
C GLY A 102 17.30 9.57 -5.72
N ARG A 103 18.32 10.05 -5.02
CA ARG A 103 19.55 9.28 -4.74
C ARG A 103 19.26 7.89 -4.13
N HIS A 104 18.28 7.83 -3.24
CA HIS A 104 17.72 6.60 -2.70
C HIS A 104 16.25 6.57 -3.11
N ASN A 105 15.91 5.77 -4.12
CA ASN A 105 14.55 5.69 -4.66
C ASN A 105 14.03 4.25 -4.76
N LEU A 106 12.71 4.11 -4.65
CA LEU A 106 12.00 2.84 -4.65
C LEU A 106 12.24 2.04 -5.94
N THR A 107 12.23 2.70 -7.10
CA THR A 107 12.41 2.04 -8.40
C THR A 107 13.77 1.35 -8.49
N THR A 108 14.84 2.05 -8.12
CA THR A 108 16.21 1.50 -8.12
C THR A 108 16.38 0.43 -7.04
N PHE A 109 15.77 0.63 -5.87
CA PHE A 109 15.77 -0.34 -4.77
C PHE A 109 15.11 -1.66 -5.19
N ALA A 110 13.98 -1.60 -5.89
CA ALA A 110 13.24 -2.75 -6.39
C ALA A 110 14.00 -3.46 -7.52
N ASN A 111 14.49 -2.70 -8.51
CA ASN A 111 15.24 -3.23 -9.64
C ASN A 111 16.50 -3.99 -9.19
N GLY A 112 17.24 -3.45 -8.22
CA GLY A 112 18.43 -4.10 -7.66
C GLY A 112 18.15 -5.43 -6.94
N ARG A 113 16.87 -5.75 -6.68
CA ARG A 113 16.41 -7.00 -6.06
C ARG A 113 15.62 -7.90 -7.01
N GLY A 114 15.47 -7.50 -8.27
CA GLY A 114 14.56 -8.19 -9.20
C GLY A 114 13.11 -8.23 -8.70
N ALA A 115 12.71 -7.24 -7.89
CA ALA A 115 11.41 -7.18 -7.24
C ALA A 115 10.49 -6.19 -7.93
N ASN A 116 9.18 -6.40 -7.81
CA ASN A 116 8.19 -5.45 -8.30
C ASN A 116 8.05 -4.26 -7.32
N LYS A 117 8.27 -3.03 -7.80
CA LYS A 117 8.13 -1.80 -7.00
C LYS A 117 6.68 -1.53 -6.53
N TRP A 118 5.69 -2.11 -7.19
CA TRP A 118 4.27 -2.01 -6.84
C TRP A 118 3.82 -3.09 -5.85
N ALA A 119 4.67 -4.04 -5.48
CA ALA A 119 4.33 -5.03 -4.45
C ALA A 119 4.42 -4.42 -3.05
N LEU A 120 3.45 -4.74 -2.18
CA LEU A 120 3.41 -4.29 -0.78
C LEU A 120 4.73 -4.59 -0.05
N GLN A 121 5.22 -5.83 -0.18
CA GLN A 121 6.43 -6.28 0.50
C GLN A 121 7.65 -5.43 0.11
N THR A 122 7.82 -5.15 -1.18
CA THR A 122 8.92 -4.30 -1.69
C THR A 122 8.85 -2.89 -1.09
N GLN A 123 7.66 -2.32 -0.99
CA GLN A 123 7.47 -0.98 -0.45
C GLN A 123 7.72 -0.93 1.07
N LEU A 124 7.30 -1.96 1.82
CA LEU A 124 7.63 -2.11 3.24
C LEU A 124 9.13 -2.30 3.49
N ASP A 125 9.81 -3.07 2.62
CA ASP A 125 11.26 -3.23 2.64
C ASP A 125 11.98 -1.92 2.32
N PHE A 126 11.42 -1.11 1.41
CA PHE A 126 11.97 0.20 1.10
C PHE A 126 11.81 1.20 2.26
N ILE A 127 10.64 1.28 2.92
CA ILE A 127 10.45 2.07 4.14
C ILE A 127 11.51 1.69 5.18
N TRP A 128 11.67 0.39 5.42
CA TRP A 128 12.65 -0.09 6.39
C TRP A 128 14.09 0.25 6.00
N TYR A 129 14.44 0.14 4.72
CA TYR A 129 15.74 0.55 4.18
C TYR A 129 16.00 2.05 4.37
N GLU A 130 15.02 2.90 4.10
CA GLU A 130 15.14 4.35 4.34
C GLU A 130 15.38 4.64 5.83
N MET A 131 14.61 3.99 6.70
CA MET A 131 14.69 4.15 8.15
C MET A 131 16.01 3.65 8.74
N THR A 132 16.61 2.59 8.19
CA THR A 132 17.78 1.92 8.78
C THR A 132 19.10 2.21 8.09
N VAL A 133 19.13 2.18 6.75
CA VAL A 133 20.37 2.26 5.96
C VAL A 133 20.60 3.67 5.46
N VAL A 134 19.56 4.34 4.94
CA VAL A 134 19.70 5.73 4.50
C VAL A 134 19.82 6.65 5.72
N GLY A 135 19.00 6.39 6.74
CA GLY A 135 18.99 7.17 7.99
C GLY A 135 18.31 8.52 7.84
N GLY A 136 17.94 9.13 8.96
CA GLY A 136 17.21 10.42 8.98
C GLY A 136 15.72 10.33 8.63
N TYR A 137 15.18 9.11 8.54
CA TYR A 137 13.76 8.82 8.28
C TYR A 137 13.01 8.30 9.51
N GLY A 138 13.45 8.70 10.72
CA GLY A 138 12.62 8.61 11.92
C GLY A 138 12.76 7.33 12.75
N LEU A 139 13.66 6.40 12.43
CA LEU A 139 13.79 5.16 13.21
C LEU A 139 14.16 5.42 14.68
N THR A 140 15.06 6.36 14.95
CA THR A 140 15.47 6.73 16.30
C THR A 140 14.27 7.25 17.10
N GLU A 141 13.51 8.17 16.51
CA GLU A 141 12.32 8.76 17.12
C GLU A 141 11.20 7.73 17.31
N ILE A 142 10.99 6.86 16.33
CA ILE A 142 10.03 5.75 16.44
C ILE A 142 10.42 4.81 17.57
N ARG A 143 11.70 4.41 17.68
CA ARG A 143 12.14 3.51 18.76
C ARG A 143 12.03 4.15 20.14
N ALA A 144 12.16 5.48 20.23
CA ALA A 144 11.96 6.23 21.47
C ALA A 144 10.47 6.46 21.81
N ALA A 145 9.56 6.31 20.86
CA ALA A 145 8.14 6.54 21.08
C ALA A 145 7.52 5.45 21.97
N THR A 146 6.98 5.86 23.12
CA THR A 146 6.27 5.01 24.08
C THR A 146 4.76 5.18 24.03
N THR A 147 4.27 6.22 23.34
CA THR A 147 2.84 6.51 23.16
C THR A 147 2.48 6.46 21.68
N LEU A 148 1.21 6.19 21.39
CA LEU A 148 0.70 6.16 20.02
C LEU A 148 0.88 7.52 19.33
N THR A 149 0.61 8.61 20.05
CA THR A 149 0.83 9.98 19.56
C THR A 149 2.29 10.23 19.22
N ALA A 150 3.23 9.83 20.08
CA ALA A 150 4.66 9.99 19.79
C ALA A 150 5.07 9.19 18.55
N ALA A 151 4.55 7.98 18.36
CA ALA A 151 4.86 7.15 17.20
C ALA A 151 4.29 7.75 15.90
N VAL A 152 3.03 8.22 15.92
CA VAL A 152 2.40 8.90 14.78
C VAL A 152 3.19 10.15 14.40
N THR A 153 3.48 11.00 15.38
CA THR A 153 4.22 12.26 15.16
C THR A 153 5.65 12.01 14.69
N ALA A 154 6.33 10.98 15.22
CA ALA A 154 7.68 10.63 14.78
C ALA A 154 7.70 10.27 13.29
N PHE A 155 6.79 9.40 12.83
CA PHE A 155 6.75 9.01 11.42
C PHE A 155 6.31 10.17 10.52
N GLN A 156 5.24 10.89 10.87
CA GLN A 156 4.72 11.97 10.03
C GLN A 156 5.77 13.09 9.84
N ASN A 157 6.54 13.42 10.90
CA ASN A 157 7.48 14.54 10.83
C ASN A 157 8.81 14.13 10.18
N LYS A 158 9.23 12.87 10.32
CA LYS A 158 10.56 12.42 9.87
C LYS A 158 10.52 11.68 8.55
N PHE A 159 9.53 10.82 8.36
CA PHE A 159 9.37 10.01 7.16
C PHE A 159 8.52 10.73 6.11
N GLU A 160 7.31 11.16 6.46
CA GLU A 160 6.41 11.84 5.51
C GLU A 160 6.82 13.29 5.25
N ARG A 161 7.30 13.97 6.30
CA ARG A 161 7.67 15.40 6.26
C ARG A 161 6.53 16.25 5.70
N CYS A 162 5.30 15.94 6.13
CA CYS A 162 4.11 16.66 5.72
C CYS A 162 4.21 18.15 6.09
N GLY A 163 3.80 19.03 5.18
CA GLY A 163 3.75 20.47 5.44
C GLY A 163 2.66 20.80 6.46
N THR A 164 1.40 20.49 6.12
CA THR A 164 0.26 20.53 7.05
C THR A 164 -0.21 19.11 7.29
N CYS A 165 0.17 18.55 8.44
CA CYS A 165 -0.14 17.16 8.75
C CYS A 165 -1.60 17.00 9.22
N ALA A 166 -2.36 16.12 8.59
CA ALA A 166 -3.67 15.65 9.06
C ALA A 166 -3.54 14.74 10.31
N GLN A 167 -2.89 15.25 11.36
CA GLN A 167 -2.47 14.45 12.52
C GLN A 167 -3.64 13.77 13.22
N ALA A 168 -4.79 14.44 13.37
CA ALA A 168 -5.97 13.84 13.98
C ALA A 168 -6.43 12.59 13.22
N LYS A 169 -6.46 12.64 11.89
CA LYS A 169 -6.86 11.49 11.05
C LYS A 169 -5.84 10.35 11.12
N ARG A 170 -4.53 10.67 11.12
CA ARG A 170 -3.45 9.69 11.36
C ARG A 170 -3.56 9.03 12.72
N MET A 171 -3.92 9.79 13.76
CA MET A 171 -4.16 9.26 15.10
C MET A 171 -5.35 8.30 15.15
N THR A 172 -6.46 8.63 14.48
CA THR A 172 -7.61 7.73 14.36
C THR A 172 -7.20 6.41 13.71
N TYR A 173 -6.48 6.46 12.59
CA TYR A 173 -6.01 5.25 11.91
C TYR A 173 -4.99 4.46 12.74
N ALA A 174 -4.09 5.13 13.45
CA ALA A 174 -3.14 4.45 14.32
C ALA A 174 -3.84 3.76 15.50
N GLN A 175 -4.87 4.39 16.06
CA GLN A 175 -5.65 3.79 17.14
C GLN A 175 -6.42 2.58 16.63
N GLN A 176 -6.97 2.67 15.42
CA GLN A 176 -7.63 1.56 14.75
C GLN A 176 -6.68 0.38 14.54
N ALA A 177 -5.53 0.61 13.91
CA ALA A 177 -4.53 -0.43 13.67
C ALA A 177 -4.05 -1.09 14.98
N LEU A 178 -3.90 -0.30 16.05
CA LEU A 178 -3.53 -0.84 17.36
C LEU A 178 -4.66 -1.70 17.96
N THR A 179 -5.92 -1.30 17.83
CA THR A 179 -7.07 -2.09 18.28
C THR A 179 -7.17 -3.41 17.52
N ASP A 180 -7.12 -3.37 16.19
CA ASP A 180 -7.39 -4.53 15.34
C ASP A 180 -6.25 -5.55 15.30
N PHE A 181 -5.01 -5.07 15.45
CA PHE A 181 -3.80 -5.86 15.24
C PHE A 181 -2.94 -5.99 16.50
N GLY A 182 -3.19 -5.16 17.53
CA GLY A 182 -2.44 -5.13 18.78
C GLY A 182 -2.80 -6.23 19.78
N GLY A 183 -3.89 -6.98 19.55
CA GLY A 183 -4.18 -8.22 20.29
C GLY A 183 -3.14 -9.32 20.01
N SER A 184 -3.21 -10.45 20.70
CA SER A 184 -2.56 -11.67 20.19
C SER A 184 -3.16 -11.94 18.80
N ALA A 185 -2.32 -12.22 17.80
CA ALA A 185 -2.82 -12.59 16.48
C ALA A 185 -3.90 -13.67 16.65
N PRO A 186 -5.01 -13.62 15.90
CA PRO A 186 -5.87 -14.79 15.85
C PRO A 186 -4.97 -15.93 15.39
N THR A 187 -4.78 -16.90 16.27
CA THR A 187 -4.13 -18.16 15.95
C THR A 187 -4.81 -18.64 14.68
N GLY A 188 -4.04 -18.81 13.60
CA GLY A 188 -4.53 -19.49 12.41
C GLY A 188 -5.00 -20.87 12.83
N GLY A 189 -6.30 -20.99 13.07
CA GLY A 189 -6.96 -22.21 13.51
C GLY A 189 -7.64 -22.83 12.31
N GLY A 190 -6.98 -23.82 11.72
CA GLY A 190 -7.65 -24.76 10.83
C GLY A 190 -8.60 -25.68 11.60
N GLY A 191 -9.74 -26.02 10.97
CA GLY A 191 -10.67 -27.08 11.35
C GLY A 191 -11.73 -26.65 12.38
N THR A 192 -13.01 -27.01 12.31
CA THR A 192 -13.75 -27.99 11.50
C THR A 192 -15.26 -27.74 11.68
N THR A 193 -16.05 -28.10 10.66
CA THR A 193 -17.52 -28.25 10.58
C THR A 193 -18.27 -27.10 9.89
N PRO A 194 -18.85 -27.32 8.69
CA PRO A 194 -19.60 -26.30 7.96
C PRO A 194 -21.08 -26.26 8.41
N PRO A 195 -21.61 -25.09 8.83
CA PRO A 195 -23.04 -24.77 8.79
C PRO A 195 -23.43 -24.29 7.38
N PRO A 196 -24.72 -24.18 7.03
CA PRO A 196 -25.17 -24.03 5.66
C PRO A 196 -24.63 -22.74 5.01
N THR A 197 -24.35 -22.84 3.72
CA THR A 197 -23.70 -21.85 2.85
C THR A 197 -24.51 -20.56 2.74
N THR A 198 -24.45 -19.70 3.75
CA THR A 198 -24.61 -18.26 3.56
C THR A 198 -23.22 -17.71 3.34
N THR A 199 -22.95 -17.26 2.13
CA THR A 199 -21.70 -16.61 1.83
C THR A 199 -21.60 -15.29 2.62
N THR A 200 -20.54 -15.10 3.38
CA THR A 200 -20.32 -13.91 4.24
C THR A 200 -18.95 -13.31 3.97
N CYS A 201 -18.82 -12.00 4.17
CA CYS A 201 -17.55 -11.28 4.03
C CYS A 201 -17.14 -10.70 5.38
N ARG A 202 -15.92 -10.98 5.84
CA ARG A 202 -15.38 -10.35 7.05
C ARG A 202 -15.16 -8.86 6.77
N SER A 203 -15.88 -7.97 7.46
CA SER A 203 -15.64 -6.53 7.40
C SER A 203 -14.58 -6.14 8.44
N GLY A 204 -13.56 -5.42 8.01
CA GLY A 204 -12.59 -4.79 8.92
C GLY A 204 -13.20 -3.56 9.59
N THR A 205 -14.08 -2.86 8.88
CA THR A 205 -14.84 -1.68 9.35
C THR A 205 -15.70 -1.97 10.56
N LEU A 206 -16.45 -3.07 10.51
CA LEU A 206 -17.44 -3.41 11.52
C LEU A 206 -16.96 -4.50 12.49
N ASP A 207 -15.71 -4.96 12.30
CA ASP A 207 -15.09 -6.10 12.99
C ASP A 207 -16.01 -7.33 13.14
N ARG A 208 -16.79 -7.62 12.10
CA ARG A 208 -17.74 -8.74 12.07
C ARG A 208 -17.95 -9.28 10.66
N ASP A 209 -18.49 -10.49 10.59
CA ASP A 209 -18.92 -11.07 9.32
C ASP A 209 -20.22 -10.40 8.86
N MET A 210 -20.24 -10.00 7.59
CA MET A 210 -21.35 -9.33 6.95
C MET A 210 -22.05 -10.29 5.98
N PRO A 211 -23.38 -10.27 5.91
CA PRO A 211 -24.12 -11.14 5.01
C PRO A 211 -23.86 -10.79 3.54
N GLU A 212 -24.04 -11.77 2.64
CA GLU A 212 -24.06 -11.55 1.18
C GLU A 212 -24.94 -10.35 0.81
N ASN A 213 -24.49 -9.51 -0.12
CA ASN A 213 -25.10 -8.24 -0.56
C ASN A 213 -25.15 -7.12 0.49
N ALA A 214 -24.55 -7.27 1.66
CA ALA A 214 -24.38 -6.15 2.60
C ALA A 214 -23.45 -5.11 1.98
N CYS A 215 -23.78 -3.83 2.15
CA CYS A 215 -22.94 -2.72 1.75
C CYS A 215 -22.34 -2.04 2.97
N VAL A 216 -21.02 -1.99 3.03
CA VAL A 216 -20.26 -1.37 4.12
C VAL A 216 -19.49 -0.19 3.55
N GLU A 217 -19.59 0.96 4.19
CA GLU A 217 -18.68 2.05 3.94
C GLU A 217 -17.34 1.70 4.58
N SER A 218 -16.32 1.46 3.78
CA SER A 218 -15.01 1.05 4.26
C SER A 218 -14.40 2.15 5.12
N MET A 219 -14.03 1.80 6.36
CA MET A 219 -13.27 2.69 7.24
C MET A 219 -11.89 3.04 6.68
N PHE A 220 -11.41 2.27 5.71
CA PHE A 220 -10.05 2.36 5.18
C PHE A 220 -9.92 3.45 4.12
N ASP A 221 -10.96 3.71 3.33
CA ASP A 221 -10.94 4.65 2.19
C ASP A 221 -12.24 5.47 2.02
N GLY A 222 -13.25 5.24 2.85
CA GLY A 222 -14.56 5.91 2.78
C GLY A 222 -15.38 5.52 1.55
N LEU A 223 -15.01 4.45 0.85
CA LEU A 223 -15.76 3.94 -0.30
C LEU A 223 -16.75 2.87 0.13
N TRP A 224 -17.84 2.73 -0.62
CA TRP A 224 -18.83 1.70 -0.38
C TRP A 224 -18.44 0.39 -1.07
N TYR A 225 -18.42 -0.68 -0.30
CA TYR A 225 -18.15 -2.04 -0.77
C TYR A 225 -19.35 -2.94 -0.51
N GLN A 226 -19.66 -3.82 -1.44
CA GLN A 226 -20.69 -4.83 -1.30
C GLN A 226 -20.07 -6.21 -1.05
N CYS A 227 -20.58 -6.97 -0.09
CA CYS A 227 -20.21 -8.36 0.07
C CYS A 227 -20.80 -9.16 -1.09
N SER A 228 -19.96 -9.78 -1.92
CA SER A 228 -20.40 -10.62 -3.01
C SER A 228 -19.55 -11.88 -3.11
N SER A 229 -20.19 -13.04 -3.04
CA SER A 229 -19.56 -14.36 -3.12
C SER A 229 -18.35 -14.52 -2.18
N GLY A 230 -18.41 -13.87 -1.01
CA GLY A 230 -17.42 -14.03 0.06
C GLY A 230 -16.23 -13.08 -0.09
N SER A 231 -16.33 -12.14 -1.02
CA SER A 231 -15.35 -11.09 -1.26
C SER A 231 -16.02 -9.71 -1.26
N TRP A 232 -15.31 -8.67 -0.84
CA TRP A 232 -15.79 -7.30 -0.99
C TRP A 232 -15.56 -6.83 -2.43
N VAL A 233 -16.60 -6.38 -3.11
CA VAL A 233 -16.50 -5.74 -4.43
C VAL A 233 -16.85 -4.26 -4.27
N ASP A 234 -16.18 -3.38 -5.01
CA ASP A 234 -16.53 -1.97 -4.99
C ASP A 234 -17.96 -1.80 -5.53
N ARG A 235 -18.75 -0.94 -4.88
CA ARG A 235 -20.15 -0.73 -5.27
C ARG A 235 -20.28 -0.07 -6.65
N TRP A 236 -19.21 0.54 -7.16
CA TRP A 236 -19.23 1.18 -8.47
C TRP A 236 -19.22 0.15 -9.61
N SER A 237 -18.58 -1.00 -9.43
CA SER A 237 -18.50 -2.09 -10.40
C SER A 237 -19.63 -3.13 -10.28
N ASN A 238 -20.37 -3.17 -9.16
CA ASN A 238 -21.52 -4.06 -8.97
C ASN A 238 -22.78 -3.29 -8.51
N PRO A 239 -23.77 -3.06 -9.40
CA PRO A 239 -24.93 -2.19 -9.14
C PRO A 239 -26.09 -2.86 -8.38
N ASN A 240 -25.92 -4.09 -7.89
CA ASN A 240 -27.00 -4.81 -7.20
C ASN A 240 -27.39 -4.14 -5.88
N ALA A 241 -28.70 -4.06 -5.61
CA ALA A 241 -29.23 -3.42 -4.41
C ALA A 241 -28.73 -4.12 -3.13
N CYS A 242 -28.29 -3.31 -2.16
CA CYS A 242 -27.82 -3.79 -0.87
C CYS A 242 -28.98 -4.38 -0.05
N ASN A 243 -28.75 -5.46 0.69
CA ASN A 243 -29.71 -5.96 1.69
C ASN A 243 -29.60 -5.24 3.05
N GLY A 244 -28.57 -4.41 3.21
CA GLY A 244 -28.35 -3.52 4.34
C GLY A 244 -27.17 -2.59 4.04
N GLU A 245 -27.29 -1.32 4.43
CA GLU A 245 -26.22 -0.33 4.32
C GLU A 245 -25.69 -0.01 5.72
N TYR A 246 -24.37 -0.07 5.87
CA TYR A 246 -23.67 0.12 7.14
C TYR A 246 -22.61 1.21 6.95
N PRO A 247 -22.98 2.49 7.15
CA PRO A 247 -22.06 3.61 7.08
C PRO A 247 -21.11 3.65 8.28
N LEU A 248 -20.07 4.47 8.18
CA LEU A 248 -19.15 4.79 9.28
C LEU A 248 -19.77 5.68 10.37
#